data_AF-A0A6V7KIZ2-F1
#
_entry.id   AF-A0A6V7KIZ2-F1
#
_cell.length_a   1.000
_cell.length_b   1.000
_cell.length_c   1.000
_cell.angle_alpha   90.00
_cell.angle_beta   90.00
_cell.angle_gamma   90.00
#
_symmetry.space_group_name_H-M   'P 1'
#
loop_
_entity.id
_entity.type
_entity.pdbx_description
1 polymer ?
#
loop_
_entity_poly.entity_id
_entity_poly.type
_entity_poly.pdbx_seq_one_letter_code
_entity_poly.pdbx_strand_id
1 'polypeptide(L)'
;YNPTTYSWEPNPDGKYAYGATCVRKCPVHLLKDNGACVRSCPPKKKALNGECVPCDGPCPKTCQGVDKVHSGNIDSFKDCTIIEGSITILDQTFKGYVHFYSNFTSGSKYEPMHPDRLEVFSTLKEITGFLNIQGDHADFKNLSYFRNLEVIGGRTLTEYFASLYIIKTSLTSLGLRSLKKIYSGSIAILENENLCYAQSIDWSQIRKSAEHTSLLSNNRNESLCIKEGMICDKQCSNEGCWGPGPTQCLSCKNFILGNVCLENCNSLPG
;
A
#
# COMPACT_ATOMS: atom_id res chain seq x y z
N TYR A 1 28.29 -19.34 23.63
CA TYR A 1 28.28 -20.45 22.68
C TYR A 1 28.61 -21.70 23.46
N ASN A 2 27.75 -22.71 23.41
CA ASN A 2 27.99 -23.98 24.08
C ASN A 2 28.72 -24.91 23.09
N PRO A 3 30.01 -25.22 23.31
CA PRO A 3 30.79 -26.02 22.37
C PRO A 3 30.39 -27.50 22.36
N THR A 4 29.64 -27.96 23.36
CA THR A 4 29.21 -29.36 23.48
C THR A 4 27.94 -29.62 22.67
N THR A 5 26.99 -28.69 22.71
CA THR A 5 25.70 -28.79 21.98
C THR A 5 25.70 -28.06 20.64
N TYR A 6 26.79 -27.36 20.33
CA TYR A 6 26.93 -26.48 19.17
C TYR A 6 25.82 -25.42 19.07
N SER A 7 25.24 -25.02 20.22
CA SER A 7 24.10 -24.10 20.28
C SER A 7 24.48 -22.72 20.86
N TRP A 8 23.70 -21.72 20.45
CA TRP A 8 23.73 -20.40 21.06
C TRP A 8 22.81 -20.37 22.27
N GLU A 9 23.40 -20.19 23.45
CA GLU A 9 22.65 -20.05 24.70
C GLU A 9 22.60 -18.58 25.12
N PRO A 10 21.44 -18.07 25.59
CA PRO A 10 21.33 -16.72 26.11
C PRO A 10 22.22 -16.55 27.34
N ASN A 11 23.10 -15.55 27.33
CA ASN A 11 23.88 -15.19 28.51
C ASN A 11 23.01 -14.35 29.47
N PRO A 12 22.70 -14.82 30.69
CA PRO A 12 21.88 -14.06 31.65
C PRO A 12 22.52 -12.73 32.09
N ASP A 13 23.84 -12.61 32.01
CA ASP A 13 24.59 -11.37 32.28
C ASP A 13 24.88 -10.54 31.02
N GLY A 14 24.34 -10.96 29.88
CA GLY A 14 24.47 -10.26 28.61
C GLY A 14 23.95 -8.82 28.68
N LYS A 15 24.71 -7.88 28.11
CA LYS A 15 24.33 -6.47 28.00
C LYS A 15 24.42 -6.03 26.54
N TYR A 16 23.69 -4.96 26.21
CA TYR A 16 23.75 -4.30 24.92
C TYR A 16 24.72 -3.12 24.96
N ALA A 17 25.51 -2.96 23.91
CA ALA A 17 26.33 -1.77 23.71
C ALA A 17 25.43 -0.57 23.32
N TYR A 18 25.49 0.51 24.08
CA TYR A 18 24.86 1.80 23.78
C TYR A 18 25.94 2.89 23.79
N GLY A 19 26.46 3.20 22.60
CA GLY A 19 27.65 4.05 22.47
C GLY A 19 28.84 3.43 23.19
N ALA A 20 29.39 4.14 24.19
CA ALA A 20 30.50 3.68 25.02
C ALA A 20 30.06 2.99 26.33
N THR A 21 28.75 2.68 26.50
CA THR A 21 28.21 2.11 27.75
C THR A 21 27.50 0.78 27.50
N CYS A 22 27.41 -0.07 28.54
CA CYS A 22 26.72 -1.36 28.47
C CYS A 22 25.41 -1.31 29.28
N VAL A 23 24.27 -1.50 28.63
CA VAL A 23 22.93 -1.42 29.23
C VAL A 23 22.20 -2.76 29.18
N ARG A 24 21.33 -3.04 30.16
CA ARG A 24 20.51 -4.28 30.16
C ARG A 24 19.36 -4.23 29.15
N LYS A 25 18.84 -3.04 28.87
CA LYS A 25 17.77 -2.81 27.89
C LYS A 25 18.13 -1.59 27.06
N CYS A 26 17.94 -1.69 25.74
CA CYS A 26 18.07 -0.53 24.88
C CYS A 26 16.97 0.51 25.21
N PRO A 27 17.28 1.82 25.14
CA PRO A 27 16.28 2.88 25.19
C PRO A 27 15.13 2.64 24.19
N VAL A 28 13.92 3.07 24.54
CA VAL A 28 12.68 2.80 23.77
C VAL A 28 12.73 3.30 22.32
N HIS A 29 13.54 4.33 22.03
CA HIS A 29 13.70 4.90 20.70
C HIS A 29 14.80 4.23 19.86
N LEU A 30 15.43 3.16 20.36
CA LEU A 30 16.49 2.41 19.67
C LEU A 30 16.08 0.96 19.43
N LEU A 31 16.69 0.38 18.41
CA LEU A 31 16.49 -1.01 18.00
C LEU A 31 17.63 -1.88 18.53
N LYS A 32 17.35 -3.14 18.81
CA LYS A 32 18.39 -4.12 19.19
C LYS A 32 18.93 -4.79 17.94
N ASP A 33 20.25 -4.79 17.78
CA ASP A 33 20.93 -5.53 16.72
C ASP A 33 22.25 -6.13 17.21
N ASN A 34 22.40 -7.46 17.13
CA ASN A 34 23.66 -8.18 17.45
C ASN A 34 24.36 -7.72 18.74
N GLY A 35 23.61 -7.48 19.83
CA GLY A 35 24.18 -7.04 21.11
C GLY A 35 24.50 -5.53 21.19
N ALA A 36 24.00 -4.71 20.27
CA ALA A 36 24.09 -3.26 20.30
C ALA A 36 22.70 -2.59 20.18
N CYS A 37 22.60 -1.36 20.67
CA CYS A 37 21.45 -0.48 20.48
C CYS A 37 21.72 0.44 19.29
N VAL A 38 20.99 0.25 18.20
CA VAL A 38 21.15 0.98 16.94
C VAL A 38 19.97 1.90 16.67
N ARG A 39 20.20 3.02 15.97
CA ARG A 39 19.12 3.94 15.57
C ARG A 39 18.31 3.42 14.39
N SER A 40 18.95 2.68 13.49
CA SER A 40 18.36 2.08 12.31
C SER A 40 18.96 0.70 12.08
N CYS A 41 18.20 -0.19 11.45
CA CYS A 41 18.72 -1.51 11.13
C CYS A 41 19.79 -1.42 10.03
N PRO A 42 20.85 -2.24 10.13
CA PRO A 42 21.87 -2.30 9.10
C PRO A 42 21.29 -2.83 7.78
N PRO A 43 22.01 -2.66 6.65
CA PRO A 43 21.61 -3.25 5.38
C PRO A 43 21.37 -4.76 5.52
N LYS A 44 20.37 -5.30 4.81
CA LYS A 44 19.92 -6.70 4.91
C LYS A 44 19.08 -7.04 6.16
N LYS A 45 18.74 -6.07 7.02
CA LYS A 45 17.81 -6.24 8.15
C LYS A 45 16.65 -5.23 8.13
N LYS A 46 15.50 -5.62 8.67
CA LYS A 46 14.29 -4.81 8.88
C LYS A 46 14.00 -4.67 10.36
N ALA A 47 13.36 -3.56 10.76
CA ALA A 47 12.89 -3.38 12.13
C ALA A 47 11.60 -4.17 12.35
N LEU A 48 11.59 -5.04 13.36
CA LEU A 48 10.42 -5.81 13.78
C LEU A 48 10.40 -5.88 15.31
N ASN A 49 9.32 -5.37 15.92
CA ASN A 49 9.10 -5.38 17.38
C ASN A 49 10.29 -4.83 18.22
N GLY A 50 10.95 -3.77 17.73
CA GLY A 50 12.09 -3.15 18.41
C GLY A 50 13.42 -3.87 18.22
N GLU A 51 13.50 -4.84 17.30
CA GLU A 51 14.71 -5.59 16.97
C GLU A 51 14.98 -5.58 15.47
N CYS A 52 16.24 -5.72 15.08
CA CYS A 52 16.65 -5.83 13.69
C CYS A 52 16.74 -7.29 13.28
N VAL A 53 15.81 -7.73 12.46
CA VAL A 53 15.74 -9.10 11.95
C VAL A 53 16.18 -9.15 10.49
N PRO A 54 16.83 -10.24 10.02
CA PRO A 54 17.14 -10.42 8.61
C PRO A 54 15.89 -10.24 7.73
N CYS A 55 16.07 -9.64 6.56
CA CYS A 55 15.02 -9.54 5.57
C CYS A 55 14.79 -10.91 4.90
N ASP A 56 13.51 -11.28 4.74
CA ASP A 56 13.11 -12.43 3.93
C ASP A 56 13.11 -11.99 2.45
N GLY A 57 14.29 -12.02 1.82
CA GLY A 57 14.50 -11.50 0.45
C GLY A 57 15.10 -10.08 0.42
N PRO A 58 14.86 -9.29 -0.65
CA PRO A 58 15.30 -7.89 -0.72
C PRO A 58 14.77 -7.10 0.46
N CYS A 59 15.63 -6.30 1.10
CA CYS A 59 15.17 -5.52 2.24
C CYS A 59 14.18 -4.44 1.86
N PRO A 60 13.30 -4.06 2.81
CA PRO A 60 12.42 -2.93 2.61
C PRO A 60 13.23 -1.68 2.27
N LYS A 61 13.04 -1.15 1.07
CA LYS A 61 13.56 0.15 0.67
C LYS A 61 12.51 1.19 1.03
N THR A 62 12.87 2.09 1.92
CA THR A 62 12.03 3.24 2.27
C THR A 62 12.37 4.42 1.39
N CYS A 63 11.35 5.02 0.79
CA CYS A 63 11.46 6.15 -0.12
C CYS A 63 10.59 7.28 0.38
N GLN A 64 11.00 8.52 0.13
CA GLN A 64 10.20 9.68 0.53
C GLN A 64 9.03 9.88 -0.43
N GLY A 65 7.88 10.21 0.12
CA GLY A 65 6.70 10.61 -0.65
C GLY A 65 6.96 11.91 -1.42
N VAL A 66 6.15 12.16 -2.42
CA VAL A 66 6.18 13.39 -3.22
C VAL A 66 4.78 13.99 -3.26
N ASP A 67 4.69 15.31 -3.37
CA ASP A 67 3.40 15.99 -3.48
C ASP A 67 2.62 15.47 -4.70
N LYS A 68 3.26 15.44 -5.88
CA LYS A 68 2.66 15.01 -7.15
C LYS A 68 3.61 14.10 -7.91
N VAL A 69 3.11 12.95 -8.36
CA VAL A 69 3.86 12.02 -9.20
C VAL A 69 3.86 12.53 -10.65
N HIS A 70 5.01 12.52 -11.31
CA HIS A 70 5.17 12.88 -12.72
C HIS A 70 6.36 12.13 -13.35
N SER A 71 6.52 12.25 -14.67
CA SER A 71 7.52 11.51 -15.44
C SER A 71 8.98 11.72 -15.01
N GLY A 72 9.27 12.82 -14.33
CA GLY A 72 10.60 13.17 -13.81
C GLY A 72 10.92 12.63 -12.41
N ASN A 73 9.93 12.16 -11.63
CA ASN A 73 10.16 11.64 -10.28
C ASN A 73 9.75 10.17 -10.09
N ILE A 74 8.99 9.59 -11.01
CA ILE A 74 8.46 8.22 -10.92
C ILE A 74 9.54 7.16 -10.67
N ASP A 75 10.72 7.31 -11.29
CA ASP A 75 11.81 6.32 -11.16
C ASP A 75 12.48 6.33 -9.77
N SER A 76 12.26 7.39 -8.97
CA SER A 76 12.72 7.42 -7.58
C SER A 76 12.03 6.36 -6.72
N PHE A 77 10.85 5.89 -7.14
CA PHE A 77 10.07 4.86 -6.44
C PHE A 77 10.48 3.43 -6.78
N LYS A 78 11.49 3.24 -7.65
CA LYS A 78 11.92 1.90 -8.07
C LYS A 78 12.37 1.07 -6.88
N ASP A 79 11.83 -0.14 -6.76
CA ASP A 79 12.10 -1.11 -5.69
C ASP A 79 11.68 -0.64 -4.28
N CYS A 80 10.92 0.46 -4.17
CA CYS A 80 10.45 0.94 -2.87
C CYS A 80 9.35 0.02 -2.34
N THR A 81 9.48 -0.35 -1.07
CA THR A 81 8.48 -1.17 -0.35
C THR A 81 7.70 -0.35 0.66
N ILE A 82 8.28 0.76 1.13
CA ILE A 82 7.64 1.70 2.06
C ILE A 82 7.81 3.10 1.47
N ILE A 83 6.72 3.85 1.39
CA ILE A 83 6.76 5.29 1.15
C ILE A 83 6.51 6.01 2.47
N GLU A 84 7.51 6.76 2.92
CA GLU A 84 7.39 7.68 4.04
C GLU A 84 6.81 9.01 3.53
N GLY A 85 5.54 9.23 3.83
CA GLY A 85 4.77 10.36 3.33
C GLY A 85 3.58 9.90 2.49
N SER A 86 3.16 10.74 1.56
CA SER A 86 2.00 10.52 0.69
C SER A 86 2.41 10.48 -0.78
N ILE A 87 1.51 9.99 -1.62
CA ILE A 87 1.62 10.13 -3.07
C ILE A 87 0.30 10.62 -3.66
N THR A 88 0.40 11.54 -4.62
CA THR A 88 -0.74 12.02 -5.40
C THR A 88 -0.49 11.79 -6.89
N ILE A 89 -1.43 11.12 -7.55
CA ILE A 89 -1.46 10.93 -9.00
C ILE A 89 -2.63 11.77 -9.52
N LEU A 90 -2.37 12.71 -10.42
CA LEU A 90 -3.37 13.63 -10.97
C LEU A 90 -3.46 13.48 -12.50
N ASP A 91 -4.45 14.13 -13.10
CA ASP A 91 -4.52 14.32 -14.55
C ASP A 91 -3.22 14.83 -15.17
N GLN A 92 -2.52 15.76 -14.52
CA GLN A 92 -1.25 16.29 -15.00
C GLN A 92 -0.14 15.23 -14.99
N THR A 93 -0.25 14.17 -14.20
CA THR A 93 0.66 13.03 -14.27
C THR A 93 0.63 12.41 -15.67
N PHE A 94 -0.56 12.26 -16.25
CA PHE A 94 -0.76 11.62 -17.56
C PHE A 94 -0.74 12.61 -18.73
N LYS A 95 -1.15 13.87 -18.50
CA LYS A 95 -1.25 14.92 -19.55
C LYS A 95 -0.01 15.84 -19.62
N GLY A 96 0.97 15.63 -18.73
CA GLY A 96 2.16 16.45 -18.59
C GLY A 96 2.06 17.42 -17.41
N TYR A 97 3.16 17.58 -16.68
CA TYR A 97 3.20 18.35 -15.43
C TYR A 97 4.12 19.56 -15.58
N VAL A 98 3.64 20.72 -15.11
CA VAL A 98 4.43 21.96 -15.03
C VAL A 98 4.51 22.36 -13.57
N HIS A 99 5.73 22.50 -13.06
CA HIS A 99 5.95 23.07 -11.74
C HIS A 99 5.74 24.58 -11.79
N PHE A 100 4.97 25.14 -10.86
CA PHE A 100 4.83 26.58 -10.70
C PHE A 100 5.42 26.99 -9.36
N TYR A 101 6.35 27.94 -9.38
CA TYR A 101 6.90 28.50 -8.16
C TYR A 101 5.87 29.41 -7.46
N SER A 102 6.09 29.72 -6.17
CA SER A 102 5.19 30.56 -5.38
C SER A 102 5.00 31.98 -5.93
N ASN A 103 5.92 32.45 -6.78
CA ASN A 103 5.85 33.72 -7.49
C ASN A 103 5.13 33.61 -8.86
N PHE A 104 4.40 32.52 -9.12
CA PHE A 104 3.69 32.23 -10.37
C PHE A 104 4.56 32.08 -11.62
N THR A 105 5.89 31.98 -11.47
CA THR A 105 6.76 31.69 -12.62
C THR A 105 6.73 30.20 -12.95
N SER A 106 6.76 29.88 -14.24
CA SER A 106 6.82 28.49 -14.72
C SER A 106 8.21 27.92 -14.45
N GLY A 107 8.25 26.84 -13.69
CA GLY A 107 9.44 26.06 -13.43
C GLY A 107 9.59 24.90 -14.41
N SER A 108 10.10 23.79 -13.90
CA SER A 108 10.37 22.60 -14.71
C SER A 108 9.09 22.04 -15.33
N LYS A 109 9.16 21.72 -16.63
CA LYS A 109 8.12 21.01 -17.38
C LYS A 109 8.52 19.55 -17.54
N TYR A 110 7.56 18.65 -17.37
CA TYR A 110 7.71 17.22 -17.47
C TYR A 110 6.68 16.67 -18.45
N GLU A 111 7.15 15.80 -19.34
CA GLU A 111 6.33 15.23 -20.40
C GLU A 111 5.21 14.33 -19.86
N PRO A 112 4.11 14.16 -20.63
CA PRO A 112 3.07 13.16 -20.37
C PRO A 112 3.63 11.79 -20.02
N MET A 113 2.99 11.10 -19.08
CA MET A 113 3.40 9.77 -18.63
C MET A 113 2.32 8.74 -18.97
N HIS A 114 2.69 7.64 -19.62
CA HIS A 114 1.78 6.51 -19.79
C HIS A 114 1.54 5.80 -18.43
N PRO A 115 0.30 5.35 -18.11
CA PRO A 115 -0.01 4.68 -16.84
C PRO A 115 0.87 3.48 -16.50
N ASP A 116 1.39 2.75 -17.49
CA ASP A 116 2.29 1.60 -17.25
C ASP A 116 3.53 1.96 -16.42
N ARG A 117 3.98 3.22 -16.44
CA ARG A 117 5.11 3.66 -15.60
C ARG A 117 4.79 3.60 -14.10
N LEU A 118 3.51 3.53 -13.72
CA LEU A 118 3.08 3.30 -12.34
C LEU A 118 3.42 1.89 -11.84
N GLU A 119 3.81 0.96 -12.73
CA GLU A 119 4.25 -0.39 -12.34
C GLU A 119 5.47 -0.40 -11.41
N VAL A 120 6.18 0.74 -11.32
CA VAL A 120 7.21 0.97 -10.30
C VAL A 120 6.69 0.76 -8.86
N PHE A 121 5.39 0.96 -8.63
CA PHE A 121 4.75 0.77 -7.32
C PHE A 121 4.39 -0.68 -7.02
N SER A 122 4.66 -1.62 -7.92
CA SER A 122 4.34 -3.03 -7.71
C SER A 122 5.00 -3.64 -6.49
N THR A 123 6.15 -3.14 -6.05
CA THR A 123 6.85 -3.61 -4.84
C THR A 123 6.34 -2.95 -3.56
N LEU A 124 5.51 -1.91 -3.67
CA LEU A 124 5.07 -1.10 -2.55
C LEU A 124 4.13 -1.90 -1.64
N LYS A 125 4.41 -1.87 -0.34
CA LYS A 125 3.63 -2.54 0.71
C LYS A 125 3.00 -1.58 1.70
N GLU A 126 3.60 -0.42 1.92
CA GLU A 126 3.11 0.55 2.90
C GLU A 126 3.28 1.99 2.40
N ILE A 127 2.26 2.81 2.62
CA ILE A 127 2.31 4.26 2.53
C ILE A 127 2.00 4.80 3.92
N THR A 128 2.90 5.58 4.53
CA THR A 128 2.69 6.06 5.91
C THR A 128 1.68 7.21 6.00
N GLY A 129 1.53 7.99 4.92
CA GLY A 129 0.56 9.07 4.77
C GLY A 129 -0.71 8.61 4.04
N PHE A 130 -1.08 9.31 2.98
CA PHE A 130 -2.27 9.05 2.15
C PHE A 130 -1.93 8.65 0.71
N LEU A 131 -2.89 7.99 0.07
CA LEU A 131 -2.92 7.71 -1.37
C LEU A 131 -4.03 8.54 -2.02
N ASN A 132 -3.66 9.44 -2.93
CA ASN A 132 -4.59 10.31 -3.64
C ASN A 132 -4.52 10.07 -5.16
N ILE A 133 -5.63 9.67 -5.78
CA ILE A 133 -5.73 9.35 -7.21
C ILE A 133 -6.84 10.19 -7.84
N GLN A 134 -6.46 11.07 -8.75
CA GLN A 134 -7.36 11.95 -9.53
C GLN A 134 -6.90 12.05 -10.97
N GLY A 135 -6.48 10.92 -11.54
CA GLY A 135 -5.97 10.85 -12.91
C GLY A 135 -6.94 10.14 -13.85
N ASP A 136 -7.14 10.72 -15.01
CA ASP A 136 -7.90 10.20 -16.14
C ASP A 136 -6.97 9.88 -17.33
N HIS A 137 -7.02 8.63 -17.79
CA HIS A 137 -6.33 8.17 -19.00
C HIS A 137 -7.04 6.95 -19.59
N ALA A 138 -7.05 6.82 -20.92
CA ALA A 138 -7.74 5.72 -21.62
C ALA A 138 -7.34 4.33 -21.08
N ASP A 139 -6.04 4.11 -20.86
CA ASP A 139 -5.49 2.84 -20.36
C ASP A 139 -5.41 2.72 -18.83
N PHE A 140 -5.76 3.77 -18.07
CA PHE A 140 -5.74 3.74 -16.61
C PHE A 140 -7.07 3.17 -16.06
N LYS A 141 -7.20 1.84 -16.08
CA LYS A 141 -8.45 1.13 -15.74
C LYS A 141 -8.52 0.53 -14.33
N ASN A 142 -7.39 0.36 -13.65
CA ASN A 142 -7.35 -0.15 -12.28
C ASN A 142 -6.06 0.31 -11.56
N LEU A 143 -5.97 0.03 -10.25
CA LEU A 143 -4.81 0.30 -9.40
C LEU A 143 -3.98 -0.96 -9.12
N SER A 144 -3.94 -1.94 -10.04
CA SER A 144 -3.12 -3.15 -9.88
C SER A 144 -1.61 -2.87 -9.82
N TYR A 145 -1.19 -1.66 -10.19
CA TYR A 145 0.13 -1.10 -9.87
C TYR A 145 0.44 -1.15 -8.37
N PHE A 146 -0.58 -1.07 -7.51
CA PHE A 146 -0.51 -1.15 -6.05
C PHE A 146 -1.00 -2.51 -5.51
N ARG A 147 -0.98 -3.57 -6.32
CA ARG A 147 -1.49 -4.91 -5.95
C ARG A 147 -0.86 -5.53 -4.69
N ASN A 148 0.31 -5.05 -4.27
CA ASN A 148 1.03 -5.50 -3.08
C ASN A 148 0.95 -4.50 -1.92
N LEU A 149 0.23 -3.38 -2.07
CA LEU A 149 0.01 -2.40 -1.00
C LEU A 149 -0.85 -3.05 0.09
N GLU A 150 -0.29 -3.19 1.29
CA GLU A 150 -0.94 -3.84 2.44
C GLU A 150 -1.53 -2.83 3.41
N VAL A 151 -0.88 -1.66 3.55
CA VAL A 151 -1.16 -0.68 4.60
C VAL A 151 -1.15 0.76 4.06
N ILE A 152 -2.18 1.52 4.44
CA ILE A 152 -2.17 2.99 4.38
C ILE A 152 -2.24 3.53 5.81
N GLY A 153 -1.24 4.33 6.18
CA GLY A 153 -1.03 4.79 7.55
C GLY A 153 -1.94 5.94 7.96
N GLY A 154 -2.19 6.91 7.08
CA GLY A 154 -2.99 8.08 7.41
C GLY A 154 -2.37 8.99 8.48
N ARG A 155 -1.04 9.00 8.62
CA ARG A 155 -0.34 9.97 9.50
C ARG A 155 -0.49 11.41 9.01
N THR A 156 -0.63 11.56 7.71
CA THR A 156 -1.06 12.77 7.01
C THR A 156 -2.33 12.41 6.23
N LEU A 157 -3.24 13.38 6.10
CA LEU A 157 -4.52 13.22 5.43
C LEU A 157 -4.65 14.25 4.31
N THR A 158 -5.53 14.02 3.35
CA THR A 158 -5.92 15.03 2.37
C THR A 158 -6.69 16.17 3.04
N GLU A 159 -6.95 17.24 2.29
CA GLU A 159 -7.79 18.37 2.73
C GLU A 159 -9.20 17.95 3.19
N TYR A 160 -9.66 16.77 2.76
CA TYR A 160 -10.95 16.17 3.15
C TYR A 160 -10.81 15.07 4.22
N PHE A 161 -9.71 15.08 4.98
CA PHE A 161 -9.41 14.09 6.03
C PHE A 161 -9.36 12.64 5.53
N ALA A 162 -9.12 12.43 4.24
CA ALA A 162 -9.05 11.10 3.65
C ALA A 162 -7.61 10.58 3.62
N SER A 163 -7.45 9.28 3.83
CA SER A 163 -6.16 8.58 3.63
C SER A 163 -6.16 7.74 2.35
N LEU A 164 -7.34 7.34 1.87
CA LEU A 164 -7.55 6.83 0.52
C LEU A 164 -8.55 7.75 -0.18
N TYR A 165 -8.10 8.46 -1.20
CA TYR A 165 -8.89 9.46 -1.92
C TYR A 165 -8.82 9.16 -3.42
N ILE A 166 -9.95 8.76 -4.03
CA ILE A 166 -10.05 8.37 -5.44
C ILE A 166 -11.21 9.13 -6.06
N ILE A 167 -10.95 10.12 -6.90
CA ILE A 167 -11.99 10.97 -7.47
C ILE A 167 -11.80 11.22 -8.96
N LYS A 168 -12.89 11.24 -9.75
CA LYS A 168 -12.88 11.59 -11.18
C LYS A 168 -11.84 10.81 -11.99
N THR A 169 -11.77 9.49 -11.80
CA THR A 169 -10.81 8.63 -12.51
C THR A 169 -11.48 7.83 -13.63
N SER A 170 -10.66 7.32 -14.55
CA SER A 170 -11.06 6.38 -15.61
C SER A 170 -11.16 4.91 -15.16
N LEU A 171 -11.09 4.65 -13.85
CA LEU A 171 -11.03 3.31 -13.28
C LEU A 171 -12.35 2.54 -13.47
N THR A 172 -12.25 1.25 -13.75
CA THR A 172 -13.39 0.31 -13.79
C THR A 172 -13.40 -0.65 -12.60
N SER A 173 -12.24 -0.85 -11.96
CA SER A 173 -12.06 -1.63 -10.73
C SER A 173 -10.89 -1.05 -9.91
N LEU A 174 -10.78 -1.43 -8.63
CA LEU A 174 -9.70 -0.94 -7.76
C LEU A 174 -8.42 -1.78 -7.91
N GLY A 175 -8.49 -3.10 -7.81
CA GLY A 175 -7.31 -3.96 -7.94
C GLY A 175 -6.32 -3.92 -6.75
N LEU A 176 -6.72 -3.36 -5.61
CA LEU A 176 -5.91 -3.23 -4.39
C LEU A 176 -5.91 -4.52 -3.55
N ARG A 177 -5.69 -5.67 -4.18
CA ARG A 177 -5.93 -7.01 -3.61
C ARG A 177 -5.21 -7.33 -2.28
N SER A 178 -4.10 -6.67 -1.99
CA SER A 178 -3.35 -6.90 -0.75
C SER A 178 -3.72 -5.94 0.38
N LEU A 179 -4.55 -4.93 0.11
CA LEU A 179 -4.85 -3.87 1.07
C LEU A 179 -5.68 -4.44 2.22
N LYS A 180 -5.09 -4.45 3.41
CA LYS A 180 -5.67 -5.06 4.62
C LYS A 180 -5.98 -4.05 5.70
N LYS A 181 -5.27 -2.91 5.72
CA LYS A 181 -5.37 -1.95 6.81
C LYS A 181 -5.29 -0.50 6.33
N ILE A 182 -6.24 0.29 6.78
CA ILE A 182 -6.19 1.75 6.80
C ILE A 182 -6.26 2.20 8.25
N TYR A 183 -5.14 2.72 8.78
CA TYR A 183 -5.00 3.01 10.21
C TYR A 183 -5.79 4.25 10.64
N SER A 184 -5.75 5.30 9.83
CA SER A 184 -6.35 6.60 10.12
C SER A 184 -6.85 7.24 8.82
N GLY A 185 -7.76 8.22 8.93
CA GLY A 185 -8.38 8.90 7.80
C GLY A 185 -9.59 8.19 7.20
N SER A 186 -10.44 8.97 6.56
CA SER A 186 -11.61 8.50 5.82
C SER A 186 -11.22 7.89 4.48
N ILE A 187 -12.14 7.11 3.92
CA ILE A 187 -12.04 6.59 2.55
C ILE A 187 -13.03 7.39 1.71
N ALA A 188 -12.56 8.06 0.65
CA ALA A 188 -13.42 8.78 -0.26
C ALA A 188 -13.20 8.28 -1.69
N ILE A 189 -14.24 7.69 -2.27
CA ILE A 189 -14.25 7.20 -3.65
C ILE A 189 -15.45 7.82 -4.35
N LEU A 190 -15.20 8.85 -5.15
CA LEU A 190 -16.23 9.78 -5.61
C LEU A 190 -16.17 10.01 -7.12
N GLU A 191 -17.31 10.14 -7.78
CA GLU A 191 -17.38 10.63 -9.17
C GLU A 191 -16.56 9.78 -10.18
N ASN A 192 -16.44 8.47 -9.93
CA ASN A 192 -15.78 7.54 -10.85
C ASN A 192 -16.86 6.84 -11.70
N GLU A 193 -17.24 7.47 -12.81
CA GLU A 193 -18.41 7.08 -13.62
C GLU A 193 -18.41 5.62 -14.09
N ASN A 194 -17.21 5.04 -14.28
CA ASN A 194 -17.04 3.69 -14.79
C ASN A 194 -16.69 2.65 -13.71
N LEU A 195 -16.47 3.07 -12.45
CA LEU A 195 -15.96 2.23 -11.38
C LEU A 195 -17.04 1.31 -10.80
N CYS A 196 -16.83 0.00 -10.91
CA CYS A 196 -17.59 -1.03 -10.23
C CYS A 196 -16.81 -1.60 -9.03
N TYR A 197 -17.43 -2.55 -8.31
CA TYR A 197 -16.86 -3.32 -7.19
C TYR A 197 -16.61 -2.55 -5.90
N ALA A 198 -16.31 -1.25 -5.94
CA ALA A 198 -16.01 -0.47 -4.74
C ALA A 198 -17.16 -0.46 -3.71
N GLN A 199 -18.42 -0.50 -4.17
CA GLN A 199 -19.61 -0.53 -3.33
C GLN A 199 -19.84 -1.86 -2.63
N SER A 200 -19.37 -2.98 -3.20
CA SER A 200 -19.57 -4.31 -2.62
C SER A 200 -18.55 -4.65 -1.54
N ILE A 201 -17.48 -3.87 -1.41
CA ILE A 201 -16.43 -4.05 -0.41
C ILE A 201 -16.95 -3.64 0.97
N ASP A 202 -16.84 -4.55 1.94
CA ASP A 202 -17.02 -4.21 3.35
C ASP A 202 -15.80 -3.45 3.88
N TRP A 203 -15.82 -2.13 3.70
CA TRP A 203 -14.76 -1.24 4.16
C TRP A 203 -14.57 -1.22 5.69
N SER A 204 -15.49 -1.79 6.47
CA SER A 204 -15.30 -1.92 7.92
C SER A 204 -14.22 -2.95 8.29
N GLN A 205 -13.96 -3.94 7.42
CA GLN A 205 -12.91 -4.95 7.64
C GLN A 205 -11.49 -4.35 7.55
N ILE A 206 -11.33 -3.28 6.78
CA ILE A 206 -10.03 -2.70 6.44
C ILE A 206 -9.71 -1.46 7.31
N ARG A 207 -10.73 -0.71 7.71
CA ARG A 207 -10.57 0.47 8.57
C ARG A 207 -10.28 0.06 10.01
N LYS A 208 -9.38 0.79 10.68
CA LYS A 208 -9.10 0.61 12.11
C LYS A 208 -9.79 1.61 13.02
N SER A 209 -9.97 2.85 12.56
CA SER A 209 -10.69 3.87 13.34
C SER A 209 -12.20 3.77 13.09
N ALA A 210 -12.98 3.74 14.15
CA ALA A 210 -14.45 3.78 14.09
C ALA A 210 -14.98 5.19 13.76
N GLU A 211 -14.17 6.24 13.98
CA GLU A 211 -14.58 7.64 13.83
C GLU A 211 -14.55 8.11 12.37
N HIS A 212 -13.72 7.50 11.52
CA HIS A 212 -13.58 7.88 10.12
C HIS A 212 -14.54 7.08 9.25
N THR A 213 -15.21 7.72 8.29
CA THR A 213 -16.23 7.08 7.46
C THR A 213 -15.73 6.69 6.08
N SER A 214 -16.50 5.83 5.40
CA SER A 214 -16.33 5.53 3.97
C SER A 214 -17.39 6.30 3.19
N LEU A 215 -16.96 7.23 2.35
CA LEU A 215 -17.82 8.01 1.47
C LEU A 215 -17.67 7.52 0.04
N LEU A 216 -18.67 6.79 -0.44
CA LEU A 216 -18.77 6.30 -1.80
C LEU A 216 -20.00 6.93 -2.45
N SER A 217 -19.81 7.79 -3.45
CA SER A 217 -20.92 8.49 -4.11
C SER A 217 -20.58 8.83 -5.56
N ASN A 218 -21.61 8.94 -6.42
CA ASN A 218 -21.49 9.29 -7.84
C ASN A 218 -20.51 8.39 -8.63
N ASN A 219 -20.29 7.16 -8.17
CA ASN A 219 -19.60 6.14 -8.96
C ASN A 219 -20.63 5.41 -9.85
N ARG A 220 -20.18 4.44 -10.66
CA ARG A 220 -21.09 3.67 -11.51
C ARG A 220 -22.20 3.02 -10.69
N ASN A 221 -23.41 3.03 -11.25
CA ASN A 221 -24.58 2.41 -10.62
C ASN A 221 -24.39 0.89 -10.50
N GLU A 222 -24.56 0.36 -9.29
CA GLU A 222 -24.36 -1.07 -8.99
C GLU A 222 -25.24 -1.99 -9.83
N SER A 223 -26.50 -1.59 -10.12
CA SER A 223 -27.40 -2.40 -10.96
C SER A 223 -26.90 -2.54 -12.40
N LEU A 224 -26.20 -1.52 -12.94
CA LEU A 224 -25.57 -1.60 -14.26
C LEU A 224 -24.34 -2.49 -14.22
N CYS A 225 -23.53 -2.41 -13.14
CA CYS A 225 -22.40 -3.31 -12.94
C CYS A 225 -22.87 -4.78 -12.92
N ILE A 226 -23.94 -5.09 -12.19
CA ILE A 226 -24.53 -6.43 -12.12
C ILE A 226 -25.04 -6.89 -13.49
N LYS A 227 -25.76 -6.03 -14.22
CA LYS A 227 -26.29 -6.34 -15.55
C LYS A 227 -25.20 -6.69 -16.57
N GLU A 228 -24.03 -6.06 -16.44
CA GLU A 228 -22.87 -6.29 -17.31
C GLU A 228 -21.94 -7.40 -16.79
N GLY A 229 -22.32 -8.11 -15.72
CA GLY A 229 -21.51 -9.18 -15.15
C GLY A 229 -20.24 -8.71 -14.43
N MET A 230 -20.13 -7.41 -14.14
CA MET A 230 -19.04 -6.85 -13.34
C MET A 230 -19.32 -7.02 -11.85
N ILE A 231 -19.29 -8.28 -11.41
CA ILE A 231 -19.57 -8.71 -10.03
C ILE A 231 -18.41 -9.54 -9.49
N CYS A 232 -18.35 -9.67 -8.16
CA CYS A 232 -17.34 -10.50 -7.52
C CYS A 232 -17.46 -11.97 -7.94
N ASP A 233 -16.32 -12.65 -7.96
CA ASP A 233 -16.27 -14.09 -8.23
C ASP A 233 -17.10 -14.87 -7.20
N LYS A 234 -17.72 -15.99 -7.62
CA LYS A 234 -18.51 -16.86 -6.75
C LYS A 234 -17.73 -17.43 -5.55
N GLN A 235 -16.39 -17.45 -5.63
CA GLN A 235 -15.51 -17.88 -4.56
C GLN A 235 -15.13 -16.77 -3.57
N CYS A 236 -15.53 -15.52 -3.83
CA CYS A 236 -15.41 -14.44 -2.86
C CYS A 236 -16.48 -14.59 -1.77
N SER A 237 -16.13 -14.21 -0.55
CA SER A 237 -17.09 -14.05 0.54
C SER A 237 -18.02 -12.86 0.26
N ASN A 238 -18.99 -12.65 1.16
CA ASN A 238 -19.84 -11.47 1.17
C ASN A 238 -19.12 -10.17 1.60
N GLU A 239 -17.82 -10.23 1.92
CA GLU A 239 -17.01 -9.04 2.25
C GLU A 239 -16.58 -8.25 1.00
N GLY A 240 -16.87 -8.78 -0.19
CA GLY A 240 -16.65 -8.10 -1.47
C GLY A 240 -15.30 -8.42 -2.12
N CYS A 241 -14.95 -7.63 -3.13
CA CYS A 241 -13.77 -7.85 -3.95
C CYS A 241 -13.26 -6.55 -4.58
N TRP A 242 -11.98 -6.53 -4.92
CA TRP A 242 -11.27 -5.41 -5.53
C TRP A 242 -11.47 -5.30 -7.04
N GLY A 243 -12.09 -6.30 -7.67
CA GLY A 243 -12.24 -6.43 -9.11
C GLY A 243 -12.66 -7.84 -9.52
N PRO A 244 -12.61 -8.17 -10.82
CA PRO A 244 -13.07 -9.46 -11.31
C PRO A 244 -12.11 -10.62 -10.96
N GLY A 245 -12.70 -11.81 -10.82
CA GLY A 245 -11.98 -13.08 -10.69
C GLY A 245 -11.57 -13.46 -9.26
N PRO A 246 -11.16 -14.72 -9.06
CA PRO A 246 -10.97 -15.32 -7.73
C PRO A 246 -9.72 -14.82 -7.01
N THR A 247 -8.90 -13.97 -7.65
CA THR A 247 -7.70 -13.36 -7.03
C THR A 247 -7.93 -11.98 -6.43
N GLN A 248 -9.15 -11.45 -6.57
CA GLN A 248 -9.51 -10.11 -6.15
C GLN A 248 -10.42 -10.09 -4.92
N CYS A 249 -10.78 -11.25 -4.37
CA CYS A 249 -11.65 -11.32 -3.21
C CYS A 249 -10.99 -10.65 -1.99
N LEU A 250 -11.78 -9.93 -1.20
CA LEU A 250 -11.31 -9.41 0.09
C LEU A 250 -11.00 -10.56 1.05
N SER A 251 -11.87 -11.58 1.06
CA SER A 251 -11.62 -12.90 1.65
C SER A 251 -12.26 -14.00 0.83
N CYS A 252 -11.70 -15.20 0.89
CA CYS A 252 -12.23 -16.37 0.19
C CYS A 252 -13.39 -16.98 0.97
N LYS A 253 -14.43 -17.40 0.25
CA LYS A 253 -15.59 -18.09 0.81
C LYS A 253 -15.25 -19.47 1.40
N ASN A 254 -14.36 -20.19 0.73
CA ASN A 254 -14.00 -21.57 1.08
C ASN A 254 -12.50 -21.72 1.35
N PHE A 255 -11.69 -21.90 0.29
CA PHE A 255 -10.26 -22.17 0.41
C PHE A 255 -9.43 -21.13 -0.34
N ILE A 256 -8.16 -20.98 0.05
CA ILE A 256 -7.19 -20.13 -0.62
C ILE A 256 -5.94 -20.93 -0.96
N LEU A 257 -5.49 -20.85 -2.22
CA LEU A 257 -4.19 -21.38 -2.66
C LEU A 257 -3.37 -20.23 -3.23
N GLY A 258 -2.30 -19.86 -2.54
CA GLY A 258 -1.54 -18.65 -2.86
C GLY A 258 -2.44 -17.42 -2.72
N ASN A 259 -2.83 -16.84 -3.85
CA ASN A 259 -3.72 -15.66 -3.92
C ASN A 259 -5.04 -15.95 -4.65
N VAL A 260 -5.37 -17.23 -4.90
CA VAL A 260 -6.57 -17.63 -5.64
C VAL A 260 -7.57 -18.27 -4.67
N CYS A 261 -8.81 -17.78 -4.67
CA CYS A 261 -9.91 -18.43 -3.95
C CYS A 261 -10.43 -19.64 -4.75
N LEU A 262 -10.58 -20.77 -4.06
CA LEU A 262 -10.99 -22.05 -4.63
C LEU A 262 -12.24 -22.58 -3.95
N GLU A 263 -13.02 -23.35 -4.69
CA GLU A 263 -14.21 -24.04 -4.17
C GLU A 263 -13.82 -25.23 -3.28
N ASN A 264 -12.80 -25.99 -3.69
CA ASN A 264 -12.24 -27.11 -2.94
C ASN A 264 -10.73 -27.23 -3.19
N CYS A 265 -9.99 -27.87 -2.28
CA CYS A 265 -8.53 -28.03 -2.38
C CYS A 265 -8.08 -29.01 -3.50
N ASN A 266 -8.99 -29.79 -4.07
CA ASN A 266 -8.69 -30.72 -5.17
C ASN A 266 -8.82 -30.04 -6.55
N SER A 267 -9.32 -28.80 -6.58
CA SER A 267 -9.40 -27.97 -7.78
C SER A 267 -7.99 -27.46 -8.07
N LEU A 268 -7.19 -28.24 -8.80
CA LEU A 268 -5.94 -27.71 -9.35
C LEU A 268 -6.29 -26.55 -10.29
N PRO A 269 -5.58 -25.41 -10.22
CA PRO A 269 -5.70 -24.38 -11.24
C PRO A 269 -5.21 -24.98 -12.56
N GLY A 270 -6.14 -25.13 -13.51
CA GLY A 270 -5.83 -25.49 -14.89
C GLY A 270 -5.10 -24.38 -15.62
#